data_AF-A0A969STL6-F1
#
_entry.id   AF-A0A969STL6-F1
#
_cell.length_a   1.000
_cell.length_b   1.000
_cell.length_c   1.000
_cell.angle_alpha   90.00
_cell.angle_beta   90.00
_cell.angle_gamma   90.00
#
_symmetry.space_group_name_H-M   'P 1'
#
loop_
_entity.id
_entity.type
_entity.pdbx_description
1 polymer ?
#
loop_
_entity_poly.entity_id
_entity_poly.type
_entity_poly.pdbx_seq_one_letter_code
_entity_poly.pdbx_strand_id
1 'polypeptide(L)'
;MTKNVIRWKLSEIMARHRVKGKDLAQYLGISANSVSALKRAEVMPEIGGERWEQICEAINELSSRDEKCTPFDLIEYVPSKNKSINEYDAENPTKISVA
;
A
#
# COMPACT_ATOMS: atom_id res chain seq x y z
N MET A 1 12.64 -15.07 -2.70
CA MET A 1 13.15 -13.77 -2.20
C MET A 1 11.96 -12.87 -1.94
N THR A 2 11.80 -12.35 -0.72
CA THR A 2 10.90 -11.20 -0.49
C THR A 2 11.60 -9.94 -0.98
N LYS A 3 10.95 -9.16 -1.86
CA LYS A 3 11.47 -7.88 -2.37
C LYS A 3 10.83 -6.74 -1.58
N ASN A 4 11.55 -5.64 -1.35
CA ASN A 4 10.96 -4.40 -0.87
C ASN A 4 9.95 -3.89 -1.92
N VAL A 5 8.73 -3.54 -1.52
CA VAL A 5 7.70 -3.04 -2.44
C VAL A 5 7.01 -1.80 -1.89
N ILE A 6 6.60 -0.91 -2.80
CA ILE A 6 5.59 0.10 -2.49
C ILE A 6 4.24 -0.56 -2.75
N ARG A 7 3.56 -0.97 -1.67
CA ARG A 7 2.25 -1.59 -1.70
C ARG A 7 1.21 -0.56 -2.11
N TRP A 8 0.31 -0.93 -3.01
CA TRP A 8 -0.78 -0.07 -3.47
C TRP A 8 -2.04 -0.33 -2.65
N LYS A 9 -2.72 0.73 -2.21
CA LYS A 9 -3.81 0.68 -1.22
C LYS A 9 -5.12 1.26 -1.70
N LEU A 10 -5.26 1.56 -3.00
CA LEU A 10 -6.49 2.17 -3.55
C LEU A 10 -7.76 1.42 -3.14
N SER A 11 -7.78 0.08 -3.17
CA SER A 11 -8.98 -0.66 -2.76
C SER A 11 -9.29 -0.54 -1.26
N GLU A 12 -8.29 -0.39 -0.39
CA GLU A 12 -8.48 -0.18 1.05
C GLU A 12 -8.99 1.23 1.33
N ILE A 13 -8.39 2.24 0.70
CA ILE A 13 -8.80 3.64 0.84
C ILE A 13 -10.21 3.85 0.29
N MET A 14 -10.53 3.35 -0.91
CA MET A 14 -11.90 3.43 -1.44
C MET A 14 -12.93 2.78 -0.51
N ALA A 15 -12.61 1.62 0.08
CA ALA A 15 -13.49 0.97 1.06
C ALA A 15 -13.66 1.81 2.33
N ARG A 16 -12.56 2.37 2.87
CA ARG A 16 -12.57 3.27 4.03
C ARG A 16 -13.43 4.52 3.81
N HIS A 17 -13.31 5.16 2.64
CA HIS A 17 -14.08 6.37 2.27
C HIS A 17 -15.47 6.07 1.69
N ARG A 18 -15.85 4.79 1.56
CA ARG A 18 -17.12 4.30 0.97
C ARG A 18 -17.33 4.66 -0.51
N VAL A 19 -16.24 4.94 -1.23
CA VAL A 19 -16.26 5.31 -2.67
C VAL A 19 -16.43 4.06 -3.53
N LYS A 20 -17.42 4.08 -4.43
CA LYS A 20 -17.69 2.94 -5.33
C LYS A 20 -16.85 3.05 -6.60
N GLY A 21 -16.44 1.89 -7.13
CA GLY A 21 -15.62 1.82 -8.35
C GLY A 21 -16.24 2.48 -9.59
N LYS A 22 -17.57 2.41 -9.72
CA LYS A 22 -18.30 3.08 -10.82
C LYS A 22 -18.26 4.61 -10.73
N ASP A 23 -18.34 5.14 -9.51
CA ASP A 23 -18.41 6.58 -9.26
C ASP A 23 -17.00 7.19 -9.47
N LEU A 24 -15.95 6.51 -9.00
CA LEU A 24 -14.56 6.86 -9.29
C LEU A 24 -14.22 6.79 -10.79
N ALA A 25 -14.72 5.76 -11.50
CA ALA A 25 -14.52 5.64 -12.95
C ALA A 25 -15.16 6.81 -13.71
N GLN A 26 -16.37 7.18 -13.33
CA GLN A 26 -17.10 8.33 -13.88
C GLN A 26 -16.36 9.65 -13.63
N TYR A 27 -15.90 9.89 -12.39
CA TYR A 27 -15.15 11.12 -12.05
C TYR A 27 -13.84 11.23 -12.84
N LEU A 28 -13.06 10.15 -12.92
CA LEU A 28 -11.75 10.13 -13.59
C LEU A 28 -11.82 10.09 -15.13
N GLY A 29 -13.01 9.96 -15.71
CA GLY A 29 -13.21 9.83 -17.16
C GLY A 29 -12.63 8.53 -17.75
N ILE A 30 -12.58 7.44 -16.98
CA ILE A 30 -11.98 6.16 -17.39
C ILE A 30 -12.95 4.98 -17.29
N SER A 31 -12.60 3.85 -17.90
CA SER A 31 -13.46 2.66 -17.85
C SER A 31 -13.52 2.04 -16.44
N ALA A 32 -14.64 1.39 -16.12
CA ALA A 32 -14.76 0.60 -14.89
C ALA A 32 -13.73 -0.56 -14.82
N ASN A 33 -13.28 -1.06 -15.98
CA ASN A 33 -12.21 -2.05 -16.07
C ASN A 33 -10.85 -1.46 -15.68
N SER A 34 -10.57 -0.21 -16.06
CA SER A 34 -9.38 0.54 -15.67
C SER A 34 -9.33 0.76 -14.15
N VAL A 35 -10.44 1.18 -13.53
CA VAL A 35 -10.54 1.27 -12.06
C VAL A 35 -10.40 -0.10 -11.40
N SER A 36 -10.97 -1.15 -11.98
CA SER A 36 -10.86 -2.51 -11.45
C SER A 36 -9.41 -3.03 -11.51
N ALA A 37 -8.67 -2.71 -12.57
CA ALA A 37 -7.24 -3.01 -12.67
C ALA A 37 -6.42 -2.21 -11.63
N LEU A 38 -6.65 -0.90 -11.51
CA LEU A 38 -6.01 -0.05 -10.50
C LEU A 38 -6.26 -0.56 -9.07
N LYS A 39 -7.49 -0.97 -8.74
CA LYS A 39 -7.82 -1.52 -7.41
C LYS A 39 -7.13 -2.85 -7.10
N ARG A 40 -6.85 -3.65 -8.13
CA ARG A 40 -6.32 -5.03 -8.00
C ARG A 40 -4.80 -5.11 -8.13
N ALA A 41 -4.13 -3.98 -8.39
CA ALA A 41 -2.67 -3.89 -8.33
C ALA A 41 -2.20 -4.00 -6.87
N GLU A 42 -1.29 -4.94 -6.59
CA GLU A 42 -0.70 -5.12 -5.25
C GLU A 42 0.48 -4.17 -5.00
N VAL A 43 1.19 -3.81 -6.07
CA VAL A 43 2.32 -2.87 -6.10
C VAL A 43 1.87 -1.58 -6.80
N MET A 44 2.44 -0.45 -6.39
CA MET A 44 2.19 0.87 -7.00
C MET A 44 2.30 0.78 -8.53
N PRO A 45 1.23 1.08 -9.29
CA PRO A 45 1.28 1.10 -10.74
C PRO A 45 2.12 2.29 -11.24
N GLU A 46 2.55 2.24 -12.49
CA GLU A 46 3.13 3.42 -13.15
C GLU A 46 2.02 4.47 -13.33
N ILE A 47 2.13 5.57 -12.58
CA ILE A 47 1.12 6.62 -12.49
C ILE A 47 1.81 7.99 -12.37
N GLY A 48 1.45 8.92 -13.26
CA GLY A 48 1.95 10.30 -13.21
C GLY A 48 1.30 11.12 -12.09
N GLY A 49 1.97 12.18 -11.66
CA GLY A 49 1.52 13.05 -10.56
C GLY A 49 0.10 13.56 -10.72
N GLU A 50 -0.25 14.08 -11.91
CA GLU A 50 -1.60 14.55 -12.24
C GLU A 50 -2.68 13.48 -12.01
N ARG A 51 -2.41 12.23 -12.42
CA ARG A 51 -3.39 11.14 -12.22
C ARG A 51 -3.46 10.70 -10.76
N TRP A 52 -2.39 10.84 -9.98
CA TRP A 52 -2.37 10.58 -8.54
C TRP A 52 -3.19 11.65 -7.78
N GLU A 53 -3.03 12.92 -8.16
CA GLU A 53 -3.82 14.05 -7.66
C GLU A 53 -5.31 13.87 -7.96
N GLN A 54 -5.68 13.63 -9.22
CA GLN A 54 -7.06 13.35 -9.63
C GLN A 54 -7.71 12.19 -8.85
N ILE A 55 -6.96 11.13 -8.51
CA ILE A 55 -7.48 10.04 -7.67
C ILE A 55 -7.77 10.52 -6.24
N CYS A 56 -6.90 11.35 -5.67
CA CYS A 56 -7.10 11.90 -4.32
C CYS A 56 -8.29 12.85 -4.29
N GLU A 57 -8.39 13.77 -5.26
CA GLU A 57 -9.56 14.65 -5.43
C GLU A 57 -10.85 13.84 -5.57
N ALA A 58 -10.89 12.88 -6.49
CA ALA A 58 -12.07 12.04 -6.71
C ALA A 58 -12.48 11.28 -5.44
N ILE A 59 -11.52 10.79 -4.65
CA ILE A 59 -11.83 10.14 -3.37
C ILE A 59 -12.38 11.15 -2.36
N ASN A 60 -11.83 12.36 -2.30
CA ASN A 60 -12.26 13.41 -1.38
C ASN A 60 -13.68 13.91 -1.71
N GLU A 61 -13.97 14.21 -2.97
CA GLU A 61 -15.28 14.68 -3.43
C GLU A 61 -16.38 13.60 -3.34
N LEU A 62 -16.02 12.32 -3.54
CA LEU A 62 -16.96 11.19 -3.43
C LEU A 62 -17.05 10.59 -2.01
N SER A 63 -16.23 11.06 -1.07
CA SER A 63 -16.18 10.57 0.31
C SER A 63 -17.36 11.10 1.12
N SER A 64 -18.02 10.21 1.87
CA SER A 64 -19.00 10.60 2.91
C SER A 64 -18.36 10.81 4.30
N ARG A 65 -17.03 10.91 4.35
CA ARG A 65 -16.22 11.05 5.56
C ARG A 65 -15.34 12.30 5.48
N ASP A 66 -15.17 12.95 6.63
CA ASP A 66 -14.40 14.18 6.84
C ASP A 66 -12.87 13.98 6.75
N GLU A 67 -12.39 12.73 6.89
CA GLU A 67 -11.00 12.35 6.65
C GLU A 67 -10.65 12.56 5.16
N LYS A 68 -9.64 13.38 4.87
CA LYS A 68 -9.12 13.59 3.51
C LYS A 68 -8.10 12.53 3.13
N CYS A 69 -8.24 11.98 1.93
CA CYS A 69 -7.24 11.17 1.25
C CYS A 69 -6.12 12.06 0.69
N THR A 70 -4.88 11.68 0.96
CA THR A 70 -3.66 12.27 0.38
C THR A 70 -2.92 11.25 -0.49
N PRO A 71 -1.94 11.66 -1.31
CA PRO A 71 -1.14 10.73 -2.10
C PRO A 71 -0.50 9.60 -1.29
N PHE A 72 -0.03 9.89 -0.07
CA PHE A 72 0.65 8.93 0.80
C PHE A 72 -0.28 7.86 1.39
N ASP A 73 -1.59 8.12 1.52
CA ASP A 73 -2.55 7.14 2.02
C ASP A 73 -2.70 5.94 1.06
N LEU A 74 -2.56 6.21 -0.24
CA LEU A 74 -2.66 5.24 -1.32
C LEU A 74 -1.47 4.29 -1.42
N ILE A 75 -0.40 4.53 -0.67
CA ILE A 75 0.81 3.70 -0.66
C ILE A 75 1.25 3.27 0.74
N GLU A 76 2.11 2.26 0.80
CA GLU A 76 2.82 1.84 2.00
C GLU A 76 4.15 1.20 1.60
N TYR A 77 5.25 1.59 2.22
CA TYR A 77 6.52 0.92 2.02
C TYR A 77 6.57 -0.37 2.85
N VAL A 78 6.61 -1.52 2.17
CA VAL A 78 6.73 -2.83 2.81
C VAL A 78 8.18 -3.31 2.69
N PRO A 79 8.98 -3.24 3.76
CA PRO A 79 10.31 -3.84 3.76
C PRO A 79 10.18 -5.36 3.69
N SER A 80 11.07 -5.98 2.91
CA SER A 80 11.27 -7.42 2.96
C SER A 80 11.78 -7.83 4.34
N LYS A 81 11.23 -8.92 4.89
CA LYS A 81 11.74 -9.51 6.14
C LYS A 81 13.13 -10.07 5.87
N ASN A 82 14.15 -9.31 6.24
CA ASN A 82 15.52 -9.80 6.20
C ASN A 82 15.66 -10.88 7.28
N LYS A 83 15.85 -12.15 6.89
CA LYS A 83 16.24 -13.22 7.81
C LYS A 83 17.71 -13.00 8.18
N SER A 84 17.97 -12.13 9.16
CA SER A 84 19.33 -11.80 9.59
C SER A 84 19.43 -11.46 11.09
N ILE A 85 18.67 -12.19 11.92
CA ILE A 85 18.71 -12.29 13.39
C ILE A 85 18.14 -13.68 13.74
N ASN A 86 18.76 -14.57 14.52
CA ASN A 86 20.18 -14.73 14.89
C ASN A 86 20.55 -16.22 14.68
N GLU A 87 21.78 -16.53 14.30
CA GLU A 87 22.29 -17.92 14.20
C GLU A 87 23.65 -18.08 14.94
N TYR A 88 23.93 -17.19 15.90
CA TYR A 88 25.20 -17.14 16.65
C TYR A 88 25.08 -17.35 18.17
N ASP A 89 23.87 -17.57 18.71
CA ASP A 89 23.62 -17.76 20.15
C ASP A 89 23.20 -19.20 20.52
N ALA A 90 23.66 -20.21 19.76
CA ALA A 90 23.29 -21.61 19.97
C ALA A 90 24.46 -22.56 20.30
N GLU A 91 25.73 -22.15 20.08
CA GLU A 91 26.90 -23.02 20.29
C GLU A 91 28.06 -22.32 21.03
N ASN A 92 27.94 -22.18 22.36
CA ASN A 92 29.00 -22.52 23.35
C ASN A 92 28.63 -22.10 24.80
N PRO A 93 28.18 -23.04 25.66
CA PRO A 93 28.37 -22.91 27.09
C PRO A 93 29.84 -23.25 27.42
N THR A 94 30.75 -22.28 27.26
CA THR A 94 32.17 -22.45 27.62
C THR A 94 32.29 -22.80 29.09
N LYS A 95 32.79 -24.01 29.37
CA LYS A 95 33.00 -24.53 30.73
C LYS A 95 33.96 -23.62 31.49
N ILE A 96 33.47 -22.88 32.48
CA ILE A 96 34.32 -22.29 33.51
C ILE A 96 34.51 -23.36 34.60
N SER A 97 35.65 -24.05 34.54
CA SER A 97 36.13 -24.85 35.66
C SER A 97 36.68 -23.90 36.71
N VAL A 98 36.04 -23.84 37.88
CA VAL A 98 36.63 -23.21 39.07
C VAL A 98 37.48 -24.26 39.77
N ALA A 99 38.72 -23.89 40.13
CA ALA A 99 39.64 -24.67 40.94
C ALA A 99 39.63 -24.16 42.40
#